data_AF-A0A6I7LYX1-F1
#
_entry.id   AF-A0A6I7LYX1-F1
#
_cell.length_a   1.000
_cell.length_b   1.000
_cell.length_c   1.000
_cell.angle_alpha   90.00
_cell.angle_beta   90.00
_cell.angle_gamma   90.00
#
_symmetry.space_group_name_H-M   'P 1'
#
loop_
_entity.id
_entity.type
_entity.pdbx_description
1 polymer ?
#
loop_
_entity_poly.entity_id
_entity_poly.type
_entity_poly.pdbx_seq_one_letter_code
_entity_poly.pdbx_strand_id
1 'polypeptide(L)'
;MSDLNLYSVNWQDGMLITRQHLKDQEKYFEDLIRWHHLDVGDRYGLVKKSFDGKAALALNSLVSGNRLRVEMLRCQAVTPDGTYINIQESGQNPVRADFSISGAAVPVFISVDASGKQPVGDPDPGEDLPRVPYMVNGYAIHLGAPPNLPDGSFLQVAELLINGSEVKPSPNYFPPCLSVGADEQLAAKVSDFRNRLENLLSLSSRAYMAVSATGALAGESTNLQVAFKETTYLLVYHLAATIDDFVVGRNAIHPMHLVIQFKKLFRIFSTLMNLQPGLKDYLNEKFFSKELNSEIGRFMAAVDNFILAEYNHRQLGGHIQAIDNLLNILRGAIGFLAQTKREQLGEQAVATDSLTYQGRTYRVSPFSSTRLEQIGELSYLMVDVASPRAVADSVVLMSKDLFSVAEWNNMQVRLGLNDARGLGETDPVDVDVTTFGNKVALHPRDMMRSSAVRQITLIFRGARDNTKFQNLGKMDLIIYTM
;
A
#
# COMPACT_ATOMS: atom_id res chain seq x y z
N MET A 1 -3.51 35.74 13.56
CA MET A 1 -2.19 36.07 12.99
C MET A 1 -1.50 36.97 13.99
N SER A 2 -0.29 36.64 14.42
CA SER A 2 0.52 37.55 15.24
C SER A 2 0.81 38.81 14.44
N ASP A 3 0.67 39.98 15.04
CA ASP A 3 1.06 41.26 14.44
C ASP A 3 2.59 41.28 14.24
N LEU A 4 3.05 40.82 13.08
CA LEU A 4 4.46 40.93 12.67
C LEU A 4 4.81 42.41 12.48
N ASN A 5 5.91 42.86 13.07
CA ASN A 5 6.40 44.22 12.90
C ASN A 5 7.52 44.26 11.84
N LEU A 6 7.16 44.63 10.61
CA LEU A 6 8.10 44.73 9.49
C LEU A 6 8.68 46.14 9.30
N TYR A 7 8.72 46.95 10.35
CA TYR A 7 9.39 48.26 10.33
C TYR A 7 10.85 48.14 10.76
N SER A 8 11.78 48.46 9.86
CA SER A 8 13.21 48.62 10.19
C SER A 8 13.48 49.97 10.84
N VAL A 9 14.61 50.10 11.55
CA VAL A 9 15.05 51.40 12.08
C VAL A 9 15.42 52.34 10.93
N ASN A 10 14.92 53.57 10.99
CA ASN A 10 15.28 54.65 10.08
C ASN A 10 16.57 55.33 10.54
N TRP A 11 17.72 54.89 10.01
CA TRP A 11 19.03 55.45 10.35
C TRP A 11 19.26 56.79 9.64
N GLN A 12 19.61 57.83 10.40
CA GLN A 12 19.91 59.17 9.88
C GLN A 12 21.28 59.63 10.34
N ASP A 13 21.96 60.44 9.52
CA ASP A 13 23.23 61.03 9.92
C ASP A 13 23.06 61.93 11.16
N GLY A 14 24.03 61.86 12.08
CA GLY A 14 23.98 62.56 13.37
C GLY A 14 23.00 61.97 14.41
N MET A 15 22.34 60.85 14.13
CA MET A 15 21.42 60.19 15.07
C MET A 15 22.17 59.55 16.25
N LEU A 16 21.72 59.82 17.49
CA LEU A 16 22.26 59.17 18.69
C LEU A 16 21.77 57.73 18.80
N ILE A 17 22.71 56.77 18.84
CA ILE A 17 22.38 55.35 18.93
C ILE A 17 21.97 54.99 20.37
N THR A 18 20.82 54.33 20.49
CA THR A 18 20.30 53.85 21.78
C THR A 18 20.12 52.33 21.72
N ARG A 19 20.02 51.71 22.89
CA ARG A 19 19.67 50.28 23.02
C ARG A 19 18.35 49.94 22.31
N GLN A 20 17.41 50.88 22.26
CA GLN A 20 16.11 50.66 21.64
C GLN A 20 16.24 50.46 20.12
N HIS A 21 17.07 51.26 19.44
CA HIS A 21 17.32 51.08 18.01
C HIS A 21 17.85 49.68 17.69
N LEU A 22 18.78 49.15 18.50
CA LEU A 22 19.31 47.81 18.29
C LEU A 22 18.26 46.72 18.50
N LYS A 23 17.41 46.86 19.53
CA LYS A 23 16.29 45.92 19.80
C LYS A 23 15.23 45.95 18.71
N ASP A 24 14.87 47.13 18.21
CA ASP A 24 13.88 47.26 17.15
C ASP A 24 14.40 46.68 15.83
N GLN A 25 15.69 46.89 15.54
CA GLN A 25 16.34 46.29 14.38
C GLN A 25 16.42 44.75 14.49
N GLU A 26 16.76 44.21 15.66
CA GLU A 26 16.75 42.77 15.94
C GLU A 26 15.34 42.19 15.73
N LYS A 27 14.32 42.83 16.31
CA LYS A 27 12.92 42.42 16.15
C LYS A 27 12.47 42.44 14.69
N TYR A 28 12.84 43.47 13.93
CA TYR A 28 12.55 43.55 12.50
C TYR A 28 13.12 42.34 11.75
N PHE A 29 14.37 41.93 12.03
CA PHE A 29 14.96 40.76 11.39
C PHE A 29 14.26 39.46 11.80
N GLU A 30 13.91 39.30 13.07
CA GLU A 30 13.16 38.13 13.54
C GLU A 30 11.78 38.03 12.88
N ASP A 31 11.02 39.13 12.85
CA ASP A 31 9.70 39.18 12.23
C ASP A 31 9.77 39.04 10.70
N LEU A 32 10.83 39.52 10.04
CA LEU A 32 11.08 39.30 8.62
C LEU A 32 11.32 37.81 8.30
N ILE A 33 12.10 37.12 9.13
CA ILE A 33 12.34 35.67 8.98
C ILE A 33 11.03 34.89 9.18
N ARG A 34 10.25 35.26 10.22
CA ARG A 34 8.93 34.65 10.47
C ARG A 34 7.95 34.92 9.34
N TRP A 35 7.96 36.13 8.76
CA TRP A 35 7.15 36.46 7.58
C TRP A 35 7.50 35.55 6.40
N HIS A 36 8.78 35.37 6.10
CA HIS A 36 9.24 34.44 5.06
C HIS A 36 8.90 32.97 5.35
N HIS A 37 8.55 32.62 6.59
CA HIS A 37 8.14 31.29 6.99
C HIS A 37 6.63 31.04 6.83
N LEU A 38 5.80 32.08 6.99
CA LEU A 38 4.33 31.96 6.99
C LEU A 38 3.77 31.37 5.68
N ASP A 39 4.36 31.72 4.54
CA ASP A 39 3.88 31.30 3.22
C ASP A 39 4.29 29.85 2.85
N VAL A 40 5.05 29.18 3.72
CA VAL A 40 5.82 27.99 3.33
C VAL A 40 5.12 26.66 3.69
N GLY A 41 3.89 26.71 4.22
CA GLY A 41 3.11 25.51 4.55
C GLY A 41 3.72 24.72 5.73
N ASP A 42 3.66 23.39 5.69
CA ASP A 42 4.16 22.50 6.74
C ASP A 42 5.71 22.43 6.84
N ARG A 43 6.43 23.55 6.68
CA ARG A 43 7.91 23.60 6.79
C ARG A 43 8.37 24.00 8.19
N TYR A 44 7.95 23.26 9.20
CA TYR A 44 8.38 23.45 10.58
C TYR A 44 8.81 22.10 11.20
N GLY A 45 9.16 22.09 12.48
CA GLY A 45 9.54 20.89 13.20
C GLY A 45 11.05 20.75 13.41
N LEU A 46 11.49 19.53 13.72
CA LEU A 46 12.89 19.22 13.96
C LEU A 46 13.76 19.49 12.72
N VAL A 47 14.96 20.01 12.98
CA VAL A 47 15.97 20.32 11.94
C VAL A 47 17.36 19.93 12.41
N LYS A 48 18.14 19.27 11.56
CA LYS A 48 19.58 19.07 11.80
C LYS A 48 20.35 20.29 11.30
N LYS A 49 20.76 21.15 12.23
CA LYS A 49 21.57 22.34 11.92
C LYS A 49 23.04 22.02 11.69
N SER A 50 23.55 21.00 12.39
CA SER A 50 24.97 20.64 12.40
C SER A 50 25.24 19.32 11.70
N PHE A 51 26.40 19.24 11.04
CA PHE A 51 26.93 18.01 10.44
C PHE A 51 27.74 17.16 11.44
N ASP A 52 27.60 17.45 12.74
CA ASP A 52 28.27 16.74 13.84
C ASP A 52 27.74 15.32 14.06
N GLY A 53 26.71 14.92 13.29
CA GLY A 53 26.09 13.60 13.38
C GLY A 53 25.15 13.42 14.57
N LYS A 54 25.03 14.43 15.44
CA LYS A 54 24.15 14.37 16.62
C LYS A 54 22.68 14.47 16.22
N ALA A 55 21.81 13.82 17.00
CA ALA A 55 20.37 13.92 16.84
C ALA A 55 19.89 15.38 16.97
N ALA A 56 18.80 15.74 16.27
CA ALA A 56 18.17 17.05 16.46
C ALA A 56 17.50 17.16 17.83
N LEU A 57 17.07 16.04 18.41
CA LEU A 57 16.37 15.94 19.68
C LEU A 57 17.09 14.91 20.58
N ALA A 58 17.36 15.30 21.83
CA ALA A 58 17.82 14.39 22.88
C ALA A 58 17.07 14.71 24.18
N LEU A 59 16.44 13.68 24.73
CA LEU A 59 15.64 13.76 25.96
C LEU A 59 16.21 12.81 27.00
N ASN A 60 16.20 13.24 28.25
CA ASN A 60 16.37 12.37 29.40
C ASN A 60 15.05 12.28 30.15
N SER A 61 14.64 11.08 30.55
CA SER A 61 13.37 10.87 31.24
C SER A 61 13.52 9.91 32.40
N LEU A 62 12.91 10.24 33.53
CA LEU A 62 12.99 9.48 34.77
C LEU A 62 11.60 9.37 35.39
N VAL A 63 11.21 8.15 35.78
CA VAL A 63 10.01 7.89 36.57
C VAL A 63 10.40 7.59 38.01
N SER A 64 9.78 8.31 38.94
CA SER A 64 9.92 8.08 40.38
C SER A 64 8.55 8.08 41.03
N GLY A 65 8.06 6.90 41.41
CA GLY A 65 6.69 6.72 41.88
C GLY A 65 5.69 7.11 40.78
N ASN A 66 4.78 8.05 41.08
CA ASN A 66 3.81 8.56 40.10
C ASN A 66 4.28 9.85 39.38
N ARG A 67 5.57 10.18 39.44
CA ARG A 67 6.12 11.41 38.83
C ARG A 67 7.05 11.05 37.68
N LEU A 68 6.73 11.58 36.50
CA LEU A 68 7.62 11.61 35.35
C LEU A 68 8.37 12.94 35.37
N ARG A 69 9.69 12.89 35.25
CA ARG A 69 10.54 14.04 34.94
C ARG A 69 11.09 13.89 33.53
N VAL A 70 10.97 14.94 32.73
CA VAL A 70 11.58 15.01 31.39
C VAL A 70 12.51 16.21 31.35
N GLU A 71 13.72 15.99 30.86
CA GLU A 71 14.74 17.00 30.62
C GLU A 71 15.14 16.97 29.14
N MET A 72 15.21 18.15 28.52
CA MET A 72 15.61 18.31 27.14
C MET A 72 17.08 18.69 27.07
N LEU A 73 17.91 17.74 26.68
CA LEU A 73 19.36 17.92 26.55
C LEU A 73 19.71 18.61 25.24
N ARG A 74 18.97 18.31 24.17
CA ARG A 74 19.17 18.91 22.85
C ARG A 74 17.84 19.04 22.13
N CYS A 75 17.64 20.16 21.46
CA CYS A 75 16.50 20.37 20.56
C CYS A 75 16.85 21.43 19.53
N GLN A 76 16.85 21.03 18.27
CA GLN A 76 17.00 21.91 17.12
C GLN A 76 15.72 21.83 16.31
N ALA A 77 14.92 22.89 16.34
CA ALA A 77 13.62 22.90 15.72
C ALA A 77 13.19 24.30 15.29
N VAL A 78 12.17 24.36 14.45
CA VAL A 78 11.43 25.58 14.12
C VAL A 78 9.97 25.34 14.49
N THR A 79 9.34 26.26 15.22
CA THR A 79 7.91 26.21 15.53
C THR A 79 7.09 26.61 14.30
N PRO A 80 5.79 26.28 14.23
CA PRO A 80 4.96 26.64 13.08
C PRO A 80 4.87 28.14 12.79
N ASP A 81 5.11 29.01 13.77
CA ASP A 81 5.16 30.46 13.58
C ASP A 81 6.54 31.00 13.14
N GLY A 82 7.48 30.11 12.82
CA GLY A 82 8.83 30.44 12.35
C GLY A 82 9.85 30.70 13.44
N THR A 83 9.50 30.55 14.73
CA THR A 83 10.45 30.76 15.82
C THR A 83 11.44 29.60 15.95
N TYR A 84 12.73 29.90 16.03
CA TYR A 84 13.78 28.89 16.13
C TYR A 84 14.07 28.44 17.57
N ILE A 85 14.30 27.14 17.75
CA ILE A 85 14.66 26.47 19.01
C ILE A 85 16.08 25.90 18.87
N ASN A 86 16.95 26.23 19.83
CA ASN A 86 18.34 25.76 19.88
C ASN A 86 18.78 25.45 21.31
N ILE A 87 18.41 24.28 21.78
CA ILE A 87 18.88 23.74 23.04
C ILE A 87 20.09 22.86 22.75
N GLN A 88 21.18 23.10 23.48
CA GLN A 88 22.46 22.40 23.35
C GLN A 88 22.80 21.70 24.68
N GLU A 89 23.49 20.56 24.61
CA GLU A 89 23.76 19.67 25.76
C GLU A 89 24.57 20.33 26.88
N SER A 90 25.38 21.34 26.56
CA SER A 90 26.25 22.06 27.50
C SER A 90 25.63 23.35 28.06
N GLY A 91 24.31 23.53 27.93
CA GLY A 91 23.62 24.72 28.41
C GLY A 91 23.63 24.82 29.94
N GLN A 92 23.94 26.00 30.49
CA GLN A 92 23.93 26.25 31.95
C GLN A 92 22.51 26.19 32.56
N ASN A 93 21.45 26.23 31.74
CA ASN A 93 20.06 26.24 32.19
C ASN A 93 19.31 24.99 31.66
N PRO A 94 19.10 23.96 32.49
CA PRO A 94 18.40 22.75 32.06
C PRO A 94 16.91 23.05 31.82
N VAL A 95 16.42 22.70 30.63
CA VAL A 95 15.00 22.80 30.31
C VAL A 95 14.33 21.50 30.75
N ARG A 96 13.51 21.55 31.80
CA ARG A 96 12.90 20.37 32.41
C ARG A 96 11.47 20.62 32.87
N ALA A 97 10.66 19.56 32.88
CA ALA A 97 9.31 19.57 33.42
C ALA A 97 9.05 18.28 34.23
N ASP A 98 8.11 18.39 35.16
CA ASP A 98 7.61 17.27 35.95
C ASP A 98 6.11 17.09 35.68
N PHE A 99 5.65 15.85 35.64
CA PHE A 99 4.27 15.49 35.37
C PHE A 99 3.82 14.36 36.29
N SER A 100 2.63 14.50 36.86
CA SER A 100 1.98 13.41 37.59
C SER A 100 1.36 12.44 36.59
N ILE A 101 1.87 11.21 36.56
CA ILE A 101 1.48 10.20 35.59
C ILE A 101 -0.02 9.89 35.78
N SER A 102 -0.78 10.05 34.71
CA SER A 102 -2.23 9.81 34.67
C SER A 102 -2.66 8.91 33.50
N GLY A 103 -1.73 8.54 32.62
CA GLY A 103 -1.98 7.71 31.44
C GLY A 103 -0.72 7.01 30.94
N ALA A 104 -0.89 6.08 30.02
CA ALA A 104 0.20 5.26 29.47
C ALA A 104 1.04 5.98 28.40
N ALA A 105 0.51 7.05 27.80
CA ALA A 105 1.19 7.86 26.79
C ALA A 105 1.20 9.33 27.23
N VAL A 106 2.36 9.96 27.20
CA VAL A 106 2.56 11.36 27.61
C VAL A 106 3.22 12.13 26.46
N PRO A 107 2.46 13.00 25.76
CA PRO A 107 3.02 13.95 24.81
C PRO A 107 4.00 14.92 25.46
N VAL A 108 5.05 15.29 24.73
CA VAL A 108 6.06 16.27 25.14
C VAL A 108 6.04 17.44 24.16
N PHE A 109 5.70 18.62 24.66
CA PHE A 109 5.69 19.87 23.90
C PHE A 109 6.82 20.79 24.36
N ILE A 110 7.37 21.55 23.43
CA ILE A 110 8.31 22.64 23.68
C ILE A 110 7.70 23.95 23.19
N SER A 111 7.78 24.99 24.01
CA SER A 111 7.38 26.35 23.64
C SER A 111 8.53 27.33 23.78
N VAL A 112 8.47 28.41 23.02
CA VAL A 112 9.44 29.51 23.08
C VAL A 112 8.81 30.72 23.73
N ASP A 113 9.46 31.26 24.75
CA ASP A 113 9.17 32.61 25.25
C ASP A 113 10.12 33.59 24.54
N ALA A 114 9.63 34.17 23.44
CA ALA A 114 10.39 35.16 22.66
C ALA A 114 10.56 36.49 23.41
N SER A 115 9.70 36.79 24.38
CA SER A 115 9.80 38.01 25.19
C SER A 115 10.79 37.89 26.34
N GLY A 116 11.05 36.67 26.80
CA GLY A 116 11.91 36.33 27.93
C GLY A 116 13.30 35.81 27.54
N LYS A 117 14.02 36.51 26.66
CA LYS A 117 15.42 36.13 26.33
C LYS A 117 16.31 36.10 27.58
N GLN A 118 17.17 35.10 27.68
CA GLN A 118 18.08 34.86 28.81
C GLN A 118 19.54 35.04 28.40
N PRO A 119 20.39 35.65 29.26
CA PRO A 119 21.82 35.79 28.99
C PRO A 119 22.53 34.43 29.05
N VAL A 120 23.42 34.14 28.10
CA VAL A 120 24.24 32.92 28.03
C VAL A 120 25.64 33.16 27.49
N GLY A 121 26.55 32.23 27.78
CA GLY A 121 27.95 32.26 27.36
C GLY A 121 28.90 32.64 28.50
N ASP A 122 30.16 32.28 28.36
CA ASP A 122 31.18 32.61 29.36
C ASP A 122 31.66 34.05 29.15
N PRO A 123 31.82 34.85 30.22
CA PRO A 123 32.40 36.18 30.12
C PRO A 123 33.78 36.15 29.49
N ASP A 124 34.06 37.08 28.59
CA ASP A 124 35.38 37.22 27.97
C ASP A 124 36.38 37.78 29.00
N PRO A 125 37.46 37.04 29.35
CA PRO A 125 38.46 37.52 30.31
C PRO A 125 39.18 38.80 29.87
N GLY A 126 39.13 39.15 28.57
CA GLY A 126 39.72 40.36 28.01
C GLY A 126 38.83 41.60 28.11
N GLU A 127 37.57 41.48 28.52
CA GLU A 127 36.69 42.63 28.73
C GLU A 127 36.95 43.28 30.11
N ASP A 128 37.08 44.61 30.14
CA ASP A 128 37.30 45.39 31.37
C ASP A 128 36.19 45.16 32.42
N LEU A 129 34.98 44.84 31.97
CA LEU A 129 33.83 44.51 32.80
C LEU A 129 33.30 43.13 32.39
N PRO A 130 33.42 42.10 33.25
CA PRO A 130 32.90 40.77 32.95
C PRO A 130 31.38 40.83 32.71
N ARG A 131 30.96 40.54 31.48
CA ARG A 131 29.54 40.42 31.11
C ARG A 131 29.29 39.11 30.37
N VAL A 132 28.05 38.65 30.44
CA VAL A 132 27.60 37.49 29.66
C VAL A 132 27.39 37.95 28.20
N PRO A 133 28.03 37.32 27.21
CA PRO A 133 28.16 37.88 25.87
C PRO A 133 26.92 37.75 24.98
N TYR A 134 26.07 36.73 25.19
CA TYR A 134 24.98 36.39 24.28
C TYR A 134 23.62 36.32 24.98
N MET A 135 22.55 36.34 24.18
CA MET A 135 21.17 36.12 24.61
C MET A 135 20.56 34.98 23.81
N VAL A 136 19.76 34.13 24.43
CA VAL A 136 18.96 33.08 23.79
C VAL A 136 17.52 33.15 24.24
N ASN A 137 16.59 32.57 23.48
CA ASN A 137 15.18 32.53 23.87
C ASN A 137 14.97 31.71 25.14
N GLY A 138 13.93 32.06 25.91
CA GLY A 138 13.44 31.21 26.99
C GLY A 138 12.71 30.00 26.41
N TYR A 139 12.88 28.82 27.03
CA TYR A 139 12.23 27.58 26.61
C TYR A 139 11.47 26.94 27.77
N ALA A 140 10.32 26.34 27.50
CA ALA A 140 9.54 25.60 28.48
C ALA A 140 9.01 24.28 27.91
N ILE A 141 9.13 23.21 28.70
CA ILE A 141 8.55 21.89 28.37
C ILE A 141 7.17 21.79 29.00
N HIS A 142 6.22 21.26 28.23
CA HIS A 142 4.88 20.94 28.70
C HIS A 142 4.60 19.46 28.45
N LEU A 143 4.01 18.79 29.43
CA LEU A 143 3.80 17.34 29.42
C LEU A 143 2.30 17.03 29.49
N GLY A 144 1.86 16.04 28.72
CA GLY A 144 0.50 15.53 28.74
C GLY A 144 -0.47 16.30 27.82
N ALA A 145 -0.65 17.59 28.05
CA ALA A 145 -1.55 18.44 27.27
C ALA A 145 -0.77 19.53 26.50
N PRO A 146 -1.29 19.99 25.34
CA PRO A 146 -0.71 21.14 24.65
C PRO A 146 -0.78 22.38 25.56
N PRO A 147 0.25 23.25 25.53
CA PRO A 147 0.24 24.46 26.34
C PRO A 147 -0.88 25.41 25.90
N ASN A 148 -1.40 26.18 26.84
CA ASN A 148 -2.36 27.26 26.56
C ASN A 148 -1.62 28.49 26.00
N LEU A 149 -1.10 28.35 24.79
CA LEU A 149 -0.37 29.37 24.04
C LEU A 149 -0.95 29.50 22.63
N PRO A 150 -0.71 30.61 21.91
CA PRO A 150 -1.14 30.76 20.53
C PRO A 150 -0.69 29.60 19.65
N ASP A 151 -1.59 29.10 18.80
CA ASP A 151 -1.27 28.04 17.85
C ASP A 151 -0.05 28.44 17.01
N GLY A 152 0.95 27.56 16.99
CA GLY A 152 2.20 27.76 16.26
C GLY A 152 3.37 28.28 17.08
N SER A 153 3.16 28.69 18.34
CA SER A 153 4.24 29.08 19.27
C SER A 153 4.90 27.91 20.01
N PHE A 154 4.39 26.69 19.78
CA PHE A 154 4.87 25.46 20.39
C PHE A 154 4.89 24.31 19.39
N LEU A 155 5.63 23.26 19.74
CA LEU A 155 5.81 22.07 18.92
C LEU A 155 5.73 20.82 19.81
N GLN A 156 4.98 19.81 19.40
CA GLN A 156 5.12 18.47 19.98
C GLN A 156 6.36 17.82 19.39
N VAL A 157 7.29 17.39 20.23
CA VAL A 157 8.60 16.83 19.80
C VAL A 157 8.74 15.35 20.15
N ALA A 158 7.94 14.84 21.07
CA ALA A 158 7.92 13.42 21.42
C ALA A 158 6.56 13.00 21.98
N GLU A 159 6.37 11.68 22.03
CA GLU A 159 5.36 11.01 22.84
C GLU A 159 6.07 9.89 23.59
N LEU A 160 5.92 9.86 24.91
CA LEU A 160 6.58 8.89 25.79
C LEU A 160 5.56 7.85 26.26
N LEU A 161 5.87 6.57 26.07
CA LEU A 161 5.13 5.46 26.64
C LEU A 161 5.71 5.09 28.00
N ILE A 162 4.82 4.95 28.98
CA ILE A 162 5.15 4.63 30.37
C ILE A 162 4.62 3.25 30.69
N ASN A 163 5.51 2.35 31.11
CA ASN A 163 5.15 1.03 31.61
C ASN A 163 5.86 0.75 32.94
N GLY A 164 5.15 0.96 34.05
CA GLY A 164 5.75 0.92 35.38
C GLY A 164 6.82 2.01 35.53
N SER A 165 8.06 1.60 35.79
CA SER A 165 9.22 2.51 35.89
C SER A 165 9.95 2.73 34.56
N GLU A 166 9.55 2.04 33.48
CA GLU A 166 10.19 2.15 32.17
C GLU A 166 9.51 3.25 31.34
N VAL A 167 10.33 4.10 30.73
CA VAL A 167 9.89 5.13 29.78
C VAL A 167 10.58 4.90 28.44
N LYS A 168 9.79 4.86 27.36
CA LYS A 168 10.30 4.70 26.00
C LYS A 168 9.60 5.68 25.06
N PRO A 169 10.27 6.18 24.01
CA PRO A 169 9.59 6.86 22.93
C PRO A 169 8.51 5.97 22.29
N SER A 170 7.38 6.56 21.91
CA SER A 170 6.30 5.87 21.22
C SER A 170 6.75 5.44 19.81
N PRO A 171 6.68 4.15 19.46
CA PRO A 171 7.14 3.66 18.15
C PRO A 171 6.22 4.11 16.98
N ASN A 172 5.05 4.68 17.30
CA ASN A 172 4.08 5.14 16.31
C ASN A 172 4.03 6.67 16.21
N TYR A 173 4.75 7.38 17.07
CA TYR A 173 4.85 8.83 17.02
C TYR A 173 6.08 9.23 16.21
N PHE A 174 5.89 10.14 15.25
CA PHE A 174 6.97 10.78 14.51
C PHE A 174 6.77 12.29 14.63
N PRO A 175 7.76 13.04 15.14
CA PRO A 175 7.61 14.48 15.29
C PRO A 175 7.56 15.16 13.92
N PRO A 176 6.92 16.34 13.82
CA PRO A 176 7.10 17.22 12.68
C PRO A 176 8.59 17.49 12.45
N CYS A 177 9.04 17.46 11.20
CA CYS A 177 10.43 17.66 10.84
C CYS A 177 10.60 18.24 9.44
N LEU A 178 11.60 19.12 9.31
CA LEU A 178 11.95 19.78 8.05
C LEU A 178 12.62 18.84 7.05
N SER A 179 13.17 17.73 7.52
CA SER A 179 13.68 16.64 6.69
C SER A 179 13.52 15.32 7.40
N VAL A 180 13.32 14.24 6.66
CA VAL A 180 13.23 12.88 7.22
C VAL A 180 14.47 12.47 8.00
N GLY A 181 15.61 13.12 7.74
CA GLY A 181 16.86 12.89 8.44
C GLY A 181 16.96 13.55 9.82
N ALA A 182 16.06 14.48 10.17
CA ALA A 182 16.11 15.20 11.44
C ALA A 182 15.75 14.33 12.64
N ASP A 183 14.87 13.34 12.43
CA ASP A 183 14.48 12.32 13.39
C ASP A 183 15.10 10.97 13.01
N GLU A 184 15.69 10.27 13.98
CA GLU A 184 16.42 9.03 13.72
C GLU A 184 15.47 7.86 13.39
N GLN A 185 14.31 7.82 14.04
CA GLN A 185 13.32 6.76 13.82
C GLN A 185 12.69 6.89 12.43
N LEU A 186 12.35 8.10 12.02
CA LEU A 186 11.86 8.39 10.67
C LEU A 186 12.92 8.08 9.61
N ALA A 187 14.17 8.50 9.83
CA ALA A 187 15.27 8.20 8.92
C ALA A 187 15.44 6.68 8.71
N ALA A 188 15.41 5.91 9.80
CA ALA A 188 15.46 4.45 9.75
C ALA A 188 14.27 3.85 8.97
N LYS A 189 13.05 4.39 9.19
CA LYS A 189 11.87 3.97 8.43
C LYS A 189 11.96 4.28 6.94
N VAL A 190 12.52 5.42 6.55
CA VAL A 190 12.75 5.74 5.14
C VAL A 190 13.78 4.79 4.52
N SER A 191 14.84 4.45 5.25
CA SER A 191 15.80 3.43 4.79
C SER A 191 15.15 2.05 4.60
N ASP A 192 14.29 1.61 5.54
CA ASP A 192 13.51 0.37 5.39
C ASP A 192 12.61 0.40 4.16
N PHE A 193 11.87 1.50 3.98
CA PHE A 193 11.01 1.71 2.82
C PHE A 193 11.79 1.65 1.51
N ARG A 194 12.96 2.30 1.43
CA ARG A 194 13.82 2.21 0.24
C ARG A 194 14.22 0.77 -0.06
N ASN A 195 14.67 0.02 0.95
CA ASN A 195 15.03 -1.39 0.77
C ASN A 195 13.84 -2.26 0.32
N ARG A 196 12.64 -1.96 0.80
CA ARG A 196 11.41 -2.64 0.37
C ARG A 196 11.00 -2.29 -1.04
N LEU A 197 11.23 -1.05 -1.48
CA LEU A 197 11.03 -0.64 -2.87
C LEU A 197 12.05 -1.31 -3.81
N GLU A 198 13.31 -1.47 -3.40
CA GLU A 198 14.32 -2.24 -4.15
C GLU A 198 13.86 -3.70 -4.31
N ASN A 199 13.37 -4.31 -3.23
CA ASN A 199 12.82 -5.65 -3.26
C ASN A 199 11.59 -5.73 -4.19
N LEU A 200 10.70 -4.74 -4.14
CA LEU A 200 9.52 -4.66 -5.00
C LEU A 200 9.91 -4.52 -6.48
N LEU A 201 10.93 -3.72 -6.79
CA LEU A 201 11.48 -3.57 -8.15
C LEU A 201 12.05 -4.90 -8.66
N SER A 202 12.81 -5.60 -7.81
CA SER A 202 13.34 -6.94 -8.13
C SER A 202 12.22 -7.96 -8.38
N LEU A 203 11.18 -7.98 -7.52
CA LEU A 203 10.02 -8.85 -7.69
C LEU A 203 9.25 -8.52 -8.98
N SER A 204 9.02 -7.24 -9.26
CA SER A 204 8.33 -6.77 -10.47
C SER A 204 9.09 -7.17 -11.74
N SER A 205 10.42 -7.06 -11.71
CA SER A 205 11.29 -7.46 -12.82
C SER A 205 11.24 -8.97 -13.06
N ARG A 206 11.25 -9.78 -11.99
CA ARG A 206 11.09 -11.24 -12.09
C ARG A 206 9.71 -11.63 -12.63
N ALA A 207 8.65 -10.98 -12.17
CA ALA A 207 7.30 -11.18 -12.69
C ALA A 207 7.26 -10.91 -14.20
N TYR A 208 7.79 -9.77 -14.64
CA TYR A 208 7.88 -9.44 -16.07
C TYR A 208 8.63 -10.52 -16.88
N MET A 209 9.76 -11.02 -16.36
CA MET A 209 10.55 -12.06 -17.02
C MET A 209 9.84 -13.42 -17.08
N ALA A 210 9.04 -13.77 -16.08
CA ALA A 210 8.29 -15.02 -16.04
C ALA A 210 7.32 -15.19 -17.22
N VAL A 211 6.83 -14.08 -17.77
CA VAL A 211 5.92 -14.07 -18.93
C VAL A 211 6.63 -13.67 -20.24
N SER A 212 7.80 -13.04 -20.14
CA SER A 212 8.59 -12.59 -21.31
C SER A 212 9.59 -13.63 -21.82
N ALA A 213 9.93 -14.67 -21.05
CA ALA A 213 10.83 -15.73 -21.47
C ALA A 213 10.26 -16.50 -22.69
N THR A 214 10.97 -16.41 -23.81
CA THR A 214 10.61 -16.96 -25.13
C THR A 214 10.78 -18.48 -25.16
N GLY A 215 9.70 -19.19 -25.47
CA GLY A 215 9.70 -20.65 -25.53
C GLY A 215 8.45 -21.28 -26.12
N ALA A 216 7.79 -20.62 -27.08
CA ALA A 216 6.87 -21.27 -28.02
C ALA A 216 6.65 -20.33 -29.21
N LEU A 217 6.55 -20.93 -30.40
CA LEU A 217 6.32 -20.33 -31.71
C LEU A 217 5.32 -19.16 -31.69
N ALA A 218 5.46 -18.23 -32.65
CA ALA A 218 4.49 -17.16 -32.89
C ALA A 218 3.06 -17.73 -32.86
N GLY A 219 2.34 -17.42 -31.79
CA GLY A 219 1.03 -17.96 -31.44
C GLY A 219 0.48 -17.10 -30.30
N GLU A 220 -0.79 -16.75 -30.42
CA GLU A 220 -1.47 -15.64 -29.75
C GLU A 220 -1.20 -15.55 -28.24
N SER A 221 -0.79 -14.37 -27.76
CA SER A 221 -0.74 -14.06 -26.33
C SER A 221 -2.16 -13.84 -25.82
N THR A 222 -2.52 -14.47 -24.70
CA THR A 222 -3.84 -14.25 -24.11
C THR A 222 -3.97 -12.79 -23.62
N ASN A 223 -5.19 -12.27 -23.57
CA ASN A 223 -5.44 -10.93 -23.02
C ASN A 223 -4.89 -10.77 -21.59
N LEU A 224 -4.95 -11.84 -20.78
CA LEU A 224 -4.40 -11.86 -19.43
C LEU A 224 -2.86 -11.81 -19.42
N GLN A 225 -2.18 -12.52 -20.33
CA GLN A 225 -0.72 -12.44 -20.49
C GLN A 225 -0.28 -11.04 -20.91
N VAL A 226 -1.01 -10.40 -21.83
CA VAL A 226 -0.76 -9.01 -22.25
C VAL A 226 -0.94 -8.06 -21.07
N ALA A 227 -2.07 -8.15 -20.36
CA ALA A 227 -2.37 -7.33 -19.18
C ALA A 227 -1.31 -7.48 -18.07
N PHE A 228 -0.89 -8.71 -17.79
CA PHE A 228 0.16 -9.03 -16.83
C PHE A 228 1.49 -8.37 -17.24
N LYS A 229 1.91 -8.55 -18.50
CA LYS A 229 3.18 -8.04 -19.01
C LYS A 229 3.21 -6.51 -18.98
N GLU A 230 2.13 -5.86 -19.41
CA GLU A 230 2.01 -4.40 -19.40
C GLU A 230 2.03 -3.84 -17.97
N THR A 231 1.26 -4.44 -17.06
CA THR A 231 1.21 -4.03 -15.63
C THR A 231 2.59 -4.12 -14.98
N THR A 232 3.28 -5.25 -15.15
CA THR A 232 4.61 -5.46 -14.55
C THR A 232 5.65 -4.54 -15.17
N TYR A 233 5.60 -4.30 -16.49
CA TYR A 233 6.48 -3.34 -17.17
C TYR A 233 6.31 -1.91 -16.65
N LEU A 234 5.07 -1.42 -16.56
CA LEU A 234 4.79 -0.06 -16.10
C LEU A 234 5.17 0.13 -14.62
N LEU A 235 5.00 -0.90 -13.80
CA LEU A 235 5.43 -0.87 -12.41
C LEU A 235 6.97 -0.83 -12.28
N VAL A 236 7.68 -1.66 -13.05
CA VAL A 236 9.16 -1.65 -13.10
C VAL A 236 9.66 -0.27 -13.53
N TYR A 237 9.09 0.29 -14.60
CA TYR A 237 9.45 1.60 -15.12
C TYR A 237 9.29 2.70 -14.05
N HIS A 238 8.16 2.73 -13.36
CA HIS A 238 7.93 3.72 -12.31
C HIS A 238 8.91 3.57 -11.13
N LEU A 239 9.11 2.34 -10.65
CA LEU A 239 10.00 2.07 -9.51
C LEU A 239 11.44 2.45 -9.85
N ALA A 240 11.95 2.03 -11.02
CA ALA A 240 13.30 2.36 -11.46
C ALA A 240 13.51 3.88 -11.61
N ALA A 241 12.48 4.62 -12.02
CA ALA A 241 12.57 6.08 -12.20
C ALA A 241 12.49 6.89 -10.89
N THR A 242 12.04 6.30 -9.78
CA THR A 242 11.70 7.06 -8.55
C THR A 242 12.41 6.56 -7.29
N ILE A 243 13.11 5.43 -7.34
CA ILE A 243 13.71 4.82 -6.15
C ILE A 243 14.81 5.69 -5.50
N ASP A 244 15.52 6.46 -6.30
CA ASP A 244 16.57 7.37 -5.83
C ASP A 244 16.02 8.66 -5.21
N ASP A 245 14.72 8.93 -5.31
CA ASP A 245 14.08 10.05 -4.62
C ASP A 245 14.00 9.82 -3.09
N PHE A 246 14.18 8.58 -2.62
CA PHE A 246 14.14 8.19 -1.21
C PHE A 246 15.50 8.40 -0.52
N VAL A 247 16.02 9.62 -0.59
CA VAL A 247 17.32 9.96 -0.01
C VAL A 247 17.23 10.11 1.51
N VAL A 248 18.17 9.47 2.22
CA VAL A 248 18.44 9.69 3.64
C VAL A 248 19.80 10.37 3.78
N GLY A 249 19.93 11.34 4.68
CA GLY A 249 21.19 12.06 4.93
C GLY A 249 21.18 13.51 4.44
N ARG A 250 22.27 13.96 3.79
CA ARG A 250 22.52 15.39 3.51
C ARG A 250 21.46 16.06 2.62
N ASN A 251 20.80 15.28 1.76
CA ASN A 251 19.74 15.76 0.86
C ASN A 251 18.40 15.08 1.21
N ALA A 252 18.20 14.75 2.49
CA ALA A 252 16.97 14.13 2.96
C ALA A 252 15.76 15.01 2.63
N ILE A 253 14.74 14.39 2.04
CA ILE A 253 13.52 15.06 1.62
C ILE A 253 12.66 15.48 2.82
N HIS A 254 11.74 16.42 2.58
CA HIS A 254 10.66 16.71 3.53
C HIS A 254 9.69 15.50 3.65
N PRO A 255 9.13 15.19 4.83
CA PRO A 255 8.23 14.03 4.99
C PRO A 255 6.97 14.11 4.12
N MET A 256 6.48 15.30 3.78
CA MET A 256 5.39 15.46 2.81
C MET A 256 5.73 14.84 1.45
N HIS A 257 6.97 15.03 0.99
CA HIS A 257 7.41 14.49 -0.29
C HIS A 257 7.47 12.95 -0.23
N LEU A 258 7.92 12.38 0.89
CA LEU A 258 7.88 10.93 1.14
C LEU A 258 6.45 10.38 0.97
N VAL A 259 5.47 10.99 1.63
CA VAL A 259 4.06 10.59 1.54
C VAL A 259 3.55 10.70 0.11
N ILE A 260 3.89 11.79 -0.59
CA ILE A 260 3.49 12.00 -1.99
C ILE A 260 4.07 10.92 -2.92
N GLN A 261 5.33 10.50 -2.73
CA GLN A 261 5.91 9.44 -3.56
C GLN A 261 5.15 8.12 -3.39
N PHE A 262 4.78 7.76 -2.16
CA PHE A 262 3.95 6.58 -1.93
C PHE A 262 2.54 6.72 -2.50
N LYS A 263 1.92 7.91 -2.43
CA LYS A 263 0.64 8.16 -3.10
C LYS A 263 0.73 7.95 -4.61
N LYS A 264 1.84 8.36 -5.26
CA LYS A 264 2.04 8.12 -6.69
C LYS A 264 2.16 6.62 -6.99
N LEU A 265 2.96 5.87 -6.23
CA LEU A 265 3.10 4.43 -6.39
C LEU A 265 1.75 3.71 -6.28
N PHE A 266 0.99 3.98 -5.21
CA PHE A 266 -0.30 3.33 -5.01
C PHE A 266 -1.35 3.77 -6.04
N ARG A 267 -1.30 5.03 -6.50
CA ARG A 267 -2.15 5.49 -7.60
C ARG A 267 -1.86 4.73 -8.88
N ILE A 268 -0.58 4.55 -9.23
CA ILE A 268 -0.19 3.77 -10.42
C ILE A 268 -0.72 2.34 -10.30
N PHE A 269 -0.50 1.67 -9.18
CA PHE A 269 -1.03 0.32 -8.98
C PHE A 269 -2.56 0.26 -9.11
N SER A 270 -3.27 1.17 -8.43
CA SER A 270 -4.73 1.25 -8.47
C SER A 270 -5.24 1.47 -9.90
N THR A 271 -4.64 2.40 -10.63
CA THR A 271 -4.97 2.67 -12.04
C THR A 271 -4.72 1.45 -12.92
N LEU A 272 -3.59 0.75 -12.77
CA LEU A 272 -3.29 -0.45 -13.56
C LEU A 272 -4.33 -1.56 -13.31
N MET A 273 -4.72 -1.79 -12.06
CA MET A 273 -5.76 -2.78 -11.74
C MET A 273 -7.12 -2.42 -12.34
N ASN A 274 -7.46 -1.13 -12.42
CA ASN A 274 -8.72 -0.70 -13.02
C ASN A 274 -8.70 -0.74 -14.55
N LEU A 275 -7.53 -0.52 -15.17
CA LEU A 275 -7.36 -0.65 -16.63
C LEU A 275 -7.29 -2.11 -17.08
N GLN A 276 -6.96 -3.04 -16.18
CA GLN A 276 -6.80 -4.47 -16.48
C GLN A 276 -7.73 -5.35 -15.61
N PRO A 277 -9.06 -5.33 -15.83
CA PRO A 277 -10.03 -6.05 -15.01
C PRO A 277 -9.74 -7.56 -14.91
N GLY A 278 -9.33 -8.21 -16.00
CA GLY A 278 -9.00 -9.64 -15.97
C GLY A 278 -7.83 -9.98 -15.06
N LEU A 279 -6.81 -9.11 -14.98
CA LEU A 279 -5.69 -9.29 -14.04
C LEU A 279 -6.12 -9.00 -12.60
N LYS A 280 -6.99 -8.00 -12.40
CA LYS A 280 -7.58 -7.68 -11.10
C LYS A 280 -8.39 -8.86 -10.55
N ASP A 281 -9.24 -9.47 -11.38
CA ASP A 281 -10.05 -10.64 -11.01
C ASP A 281 -9.17 -11.86 -10.73
N TYR A 282 -8.14 -12.07 -11.55
CA TYR A 282 -7.15 -13.13 -11.32
C TYR A 282 -6.43 -12.97 -9.97
N LEU A 283 -5.94 -11.77 -9.66
CA LEU A 283 -5.33 -11.48 -8.37
C LEU A 283 -6.32 -11.63 -7.22
N ASN A 284 -7.57 -11.19 -7.40
CA ASN A 284 -8.61 -11.35 -6.41
C ASN A 284 -8.80 -12.83 -6.06
N GLU A 285 -9.01 -13.67 -7.06
CA GLU A 285 -9.29 -15.10 -6.87
C GLU A 285 -8.07 -15.86 -6.35
N LYS A 286 -6.89 -15.64 -6.94
CA LYS A 286 -5.71 -16.49 -6.68
C LYS A 286 -4.85 -16.03 -5.52
N PHE A 287 -4.77 -14.73 -5.25
CA PHE A 287 -3.94 -14.19 -4.18
C PHE A 287 -4.79 -13.68 -3.00
N PHE A 288 -5.71 -12.74 -3.24
CA PHE A 288 -6.47 -12.13 -2.14
C PHE A 288 -7.39 -13.14 -1.45
N SER A 289 -8.19 -13.90 -2.19
CA SER A 289 -9.12 -14.86 -1.61
C SER A 289 -8.41 -16.09 -1.05
N LYS A 290 -7.45 -16.67 -1.79
CA LYS A 290 -6.80 -17.94 -1.40
C LYS A 290 -5.65 -17.78 -0.40
N GLU A 291 -4.83 -16.73 -0.51
CA GLU A 291 -3.66 -16.55 0.37
C GLU A 291 -3.93 -15.58 1.52
N LEU A 292 -4.68 -14.50 1.27
CA LEU A 292 -4.93 -13.46 2.29
C LEU A 292 -6.28 -13.60 3.00
N ASN A 293 -7.16 -14.50 2.55
CA ASN A 293 -8.55 -14.60 3.02
C ASN A 293 -9.25 -13.22 3.05
N SER A 294 -9.08 -12.46 1.97
CA SER A 294 -9.56 -11.09 1.79
C SER A 294 -10.01 -10.88 0.35
N GLU A 295 -10.47 -9.67 0.04
CA GLU A 295 -10.85 -9.24 -1.30
C GLU A 295 -9.97 -8.08 -1.77
N ILE A 296 -9.69 -8.03 -3.08
CA ILE A 296 -8.93 -6.93 -3.69
C ILE A 296 -9.65 -5.59 -3.52
N GLY A 297 -10.99 -5.60 -3.48
CA GLY A 297 -11.80 -4.40 -3.28
C GLY A 297 -11.49 -3.69 -1.96
N ARG A 298 -11.25 -4.44 -0.88
CA ARG A 298 -10.87 -3.89 0.43
C ARG A 298 -9.50 -3.21 0.37
N PHE A 299 -8.54 -3.82 -0.32
CA PHE A 299 -7.22 -3.23 -0.52
C PHE A 299 -7.29 -1.94 -1.36
N MET A 300 -8.04 -1.97 -2.45
CA MET A 300 -8.24 -0.80 -3.32
C MET A 300 -8.91 0.36 -2.58
N ALA A 301 -9.92 0.09 -1.75
CA ALA A 301 -10.54 1.09 -0.90
C ALA A 301 -9.54 1.70 0.11
N ALA A 302 -8.66 0.89 0.69
CA ALA A 302 -7.61 1.39 1.58
C ALA A 302 -6.58 2.28 0.84
N VAL A 303 -6.24 1.92 -0.41
CA VAL A 303 -5.42 2.75 -1.30
C VAL A 303 -6.11 4.08 -1.58
N ASP A 304 -7.39 4.08 -1.95
CA ASP A 304 -8.14 5.30 -2.27
C ASP A 304 -8.24 6.22 -1.06
N ASN A 305 -8.53 5.67 0.13
CA ASN A 305 -8.54 6.41 1.38
C ASN A 305 -7.19 7.08 1.66
N PHE A 306 -6.08 6.37 1.46
CA PHE A 306 -4.74 6.94 1.64
C PHE A 306 -4.41 8.01 0.60
N ILE A 307 -4.80 7.81 -0.67
CA ILE A 307 -4.60 8.78 -1.74
C ILE A 307 -5.34 10.09 -1.43
N LEU A 308 -6.58 10.00 -0.94
CA LEU A 308 -7.44 11.13 -0.61
C LEU A 308 -7.09 11.82 0.71
N ALA A 309 -6.51 11.09 1.68
CA ALA A 309 -6.16 11.64 2.99
C ALA A 309 -5.20 12.83 2.86
N GLU A 310 -5.53 13.99 3.42
CA GLU A 310 -4.64 15.14 3.42
C GLU A 310 -3.36 14.85 4.22
N TYR A 311 -2.25 15.44 3.78
CA TYR A 311 -1.03 15.36 4.56
C TYR A 311 -1.23 16.09 5.89
N ASN A 312 -0.84 15.44 6.99
CA ASN A 312 -0.95 16.03 8.32
C ASN A 312 0.41 15.92 8.99
N HIS A 313 1.13 17.04 9.03
CA HIS A 313 2.48 17.09 9.57
C HIS A 313 2.56 16.75 11.06
N ARG A 314 1.49 17.02 11.81
CA ARG A 314 1.38 16.72 13.25
C ARG A 314 1.07 15.25 13.53
N GLN A 315 0.57 14.52 12.54
CA GLN A 315 0.19 13.10 12.65
C GLN A 315 0.87 12.24 11.58
N LEU A 316 2.18 12.44 11.40
CA LEU A 316 2.98 11.70 10.42
C LEU A 316 2.91 10.17 10.64
N GLY A 317 2.79 9.72 11.89
CA GLY A 317 2.65 8.30 12.23
C GLY A 317 1.51 7.58 11.52
N GLY A 318 0.34 8.23 11.36
CA GLY A 318 -0.78 7.65 10.62
C GLY A 318 -0.46 7.41 9.14
N HIS A 319 0.26 8.34 8.52
CA HIS A 319 0.74 8.21 7.13
C HIS A 319 1.77 7.08 7.00
N ILE A 320 2.74 7.01 7.91
CA ILE A 320 3.77 5.95 7.90
C ILE A 320 3.16 4.57 8.09
N GLN A 321 2.18 4.43 9.00
CA GLN A 321 1.48 3.16 9.22
C GLN A 321 0.65 2.74 8.00
N ALA A 322 -0.05 3.67 7.37
CA ALA A 322 -0.81 3.40 6.15
C ALA A 322 0.11 2.93 5.01
N ILE A 323 1.23 3.63 4.80
CA ILE A 323 2.27 3.24 3.83
C ILE A 323 2.77 1.83 4.12
N ASP A 324 3.12 1.54 5.38
CA ASP A 324 3.67 0.25 5.78
C ASP A 324 2.73 -0.91 5.44
N ASN A 325 1.46 -0.77 5.82
CA ASN A 325 0.41 -1.75 5.58
C ASN A 325 0.16 -1.97 4.08
N LEU A 326 -0.01 -0.89 3.33
CA LEU A 326 -0.31 -0.96 1.90
C LEU A 326 0.87 -1.54 1.10
N LEU A 327 2.10 -1.13 1.43
CA LEU A 327 3.31 -1.62 0.78
C LEU A 327 3.54 -3.12 1.07
N ASN A 328 3.19 -3.61 2.27
CA ASN A 328 3.25 -5.02 2.61
C ASN A 328 2.33 -5.87 1.72
N ILE A 329 1.07 -5.45 1.53
CA ILE A 329 0.11 -6.15 0.68
C ILE A 329 0.55 -6.09 -0.79
N LEU A 330 0.99 -4.91 -1.26
CA LEU A 330 1.51 -4.74 -2.62
C LEU A 330 2.70 -5.67 -2.89
N ARG A 331 3.66 -5.73 -1.97
CA ARG A 331 4.80 -6.65 -2.07
C ARG A 331 4.35 -8.12 -2.16
N GLY A 332 3.34 -8.50 -1.37
CA GLY A 332 2.72 -9.83 -1.43
C GLY A 332 2.14 -10.12 -2.82
N ALA A 333 1.32 -9.22 -3.35
CA ALA A 333 0.69 -9.37 -4.66
C ALA A 333 1.72 -9.49 -5.78
N ILE A 334 2.74 -8.62 -5.82
CA ILE A 334 3.81 -8.71 -6.82
C ILE A 334 4.67 -9.96 -6.59
N GLY A 335 4.88 -10.37 -5.35
CA GLY A 335 5.58 -11.62 -5.03
C GLY A 335 4.85 -12.86 -5.52
N PHE A 336 3.53 -12.87 -5.46
CA PHE A 336 2.68 -13.89 -6.08
C PHE A 336 2.85 -13.87 -7.61
N LEU A 337 2.75 -12.70 -8.25
CA LEU A 337 2.95 -12.56 -9.70
C LEU A 337 4.35 -13.02 -10.15
N ALA A 338 5.39 -12.78 -9.33
CA ALA A 338 6.75 -13.22 -9.60
C ALA A 338 6.92 -14.75 -9.59
N GLN A 339 5.98 -15.49 -8.99
CA GLN A 339 5.94 -16.94 -8.97
C GLN A 339 4.94 -17.53 -10.00
N THR A 340 4.10 -16.67 -10.59
CA THR A 340 3.12 -17.09 -11.60
C THR A 340 3.82 -17.56 -12.86
N LYS A 341 3.47 -18.77 -13.31
CA LYS A 341 3.99 -19.34 -14.56
C LYS A 341 3.11 -18.98 -15.74
N ARG A 342 3.69 -18.92 -16.94
CA ARG A 342 2.97 -18.55 -18.16
C ARG A 342 1.74 -19.43 -18.43
N GLU A 343 1.79 -20.71 -18.10
CA GLU A 343 0.68 -21.66 -18.30
C GLU A 343 -0.52 -21.34 -17.40
N GLN A 344 -0.29 -20.72 -16.24
CA GLN A 344 -1.35 -20.27 -15.31
C GLN A 344 -2.09 -19.04 -15.83
N LEU A 345 -1.53 -18.36 -16.83
CA LEU A 345 -2.11 -17.21 -17.53
C LEU A 345 -2.68 -17.61 -18.91
N GLY A 346 -2.88 -18.91 -19.16
CA GLY A 346 -3.50 -19.42 -20.39
C GLY A 346 -4.95 -18.96 -20.57
N GLU A 347 -5.58 -19.34 -21.69
CA GLU A 347 -6.98 -18.99 -21.97
C GLU A 347 -7.87 -19.49 -20.82
N GLN A 348 -8.33 -18.54 -20.00
CA GLN A 348 -9.37 -18.81 -19.03
C GLN A 348 -10.67 -18.85 -19.83
N ALA A 349 -11.33 -20.00 -19.88
CA ALA A 349 -12.75 -20.03 -20.21
C ALA A 349 -13.50 -19.38 -19.05
N VAL A 350 -13.47 -18.05 -19.00
CA VAL A 350 -14.41 -17.27 -18.21
C VAL A 350 -15.79 -17.70 -18.68
N ALA A 351 -16.71 -17.94 -17.74
CA ALA A 351 -18.11 -18.16 -18.07
C ALA A 351 -18.69 -16.86 -18.64
N THR A 352 -18.35 -16.55 -19.89
CA THR A 352 -18.88 -15.43 -20.66
C THR A 352 -20.16 -15.88 -21.36
N ASP A 353 -21.00 -14.92 -21.75
CA ASP A 353 -22.21 -15.16 -22.53
C ASP A 353 -21.94 -15.87 -23.86
N SER A 354 -20.69 -15.87 -24.32
CA SER A 354 -20.25 -16.59 -25.52
C SER A 354 -18.91 -17.32 -25.36
N LEU A 355 -18.71 -18.37 -26.16
CA LEU A 355 -17.48 -19.16 -26.26
C LEU A 355 -17.12 -19.30 -27.75
N THR A 356 -15.89 -18.99 -28.12
CA THR A 356 -15.39 -19.29 -29.48
C THR A 356 -14.66 -20.62 -29.47
N TYR A 357 -15.14 -21.59 -30.25
CA TYR A 357 -14.58 -22.93 -30.36
C TYR A 357 -14.46 -23.31 -31.84
N GLN A 358 -13.27 -23.77 -32.26
CA GLN A 358 -12.97 -24.12 -33.67
C GLN A 358 -13.41 -23.05 -34.70
N GLY A 359 -13.19 -21.76 -34.39
CA GLY A 359 -13.55 -20.65 -35.28
C GLY A 359 -15.04 -20.32 -35.35
N ARG A 360 -15.87 -20.91 -34.48
CA ARG A 360 -17.31 -20.66 -34.36
C ARG A 360 -17.64 -20.07 -32.99
N THR A 361 -18.56 -19.12 -32.93
CA THR A 361 -18.99 -18.51 -31.67
C THR A 361 -20.32 -19.11 -31.22
N TYR A 362 -20.33 -19.65 -30.01
CA TYR A 362 -21.47 -20.23 -29.33
C TYR A 362 -21.90 -19.30 -28.21
N ARG A 363 -23.18 -19.32 -27.82
CA ARG A 363 -23.76 -18.54 -26.72
C ARG A 363 -24.25 -19.44 -25.61
N VAL A 364 -24.21 -18.95 -24.36
CA VAL A 364 -24.71 -19.69 -23.20
C VAL A 364 -26.18 -20.05 -23.42
N SER A 365 -26.49 -21.32 -23.23
CA SER A 365 -27.82 -21.89 -23.35
C SER A 365 -28.28 -22.39 -21.99
N PRO A 366 -29.45 -21.97 -21.49
CA PRO A 366 -29.96 -22.49 -20.24
C PRO A 366 -30.32 -23.98 -20.37
N PHE A 367 -30.03 -24.75 -19.32
CA PHE A 367 -30.53 -26.10 -19.15
C PHE A 367 -31.58 -26.12 -18.02
N SER A 368 -32.60 -26.97 -18.15
CA SER A 368 -33.74 -27.01 -17.24
C SER A 368 -33.52 -27.94 -16.05
N SER A 369 -32.78 -29.03 -16.24
CA SER A 369 -32.52 -30.00 -15.18
C SER A 369 -31.22 -30.78 -15.43
N THR A 370 -30.65 -31.33 -14.36
CA THR A 370 -29.59 -32.35 -14.45
C THR A 370 -30.03 -33.56 -13.65
N ARG A 371 -29.76 -34.76 -14.18
CA ARG A 371 -30.04 -36.03 -13.52
C ARG A 371 -28.83 -36.94 -13.65
N LEU A 372 -28.45 -37.55 -12.54
CA LEU A 372 -27.38 -38.54 -12.52
C LEU A 372 -27.99 -39.95 -12.40
N GLU A 373 -27.62 -40.84 -13.31
CA GLU A 373 -27.90 -42.27 -13.22
C GLU A 373 -26.62 -43.08 -13.22
N GLN A 374 -26.61 -44.20 -12.52
CA GLN A 374 -25.47 -45.11 -12.48
C GLN A 374 -25.90 -46.51 -12.92
N ILE A 375 -25.19 -47.07 -13.90
CA ILE A 375 -25.42 -48.42 -14.41
C ILE A 375 -24.06 -49.13 -14.46
N GLY A 376 -23.82 -50.03 -13.51
CA GLY A 376 -22.53 -50.71 -13.36
C GLY A 376 -21.39 -49.70 -13.05
N GLU A 377 -20.35 -49.72 -13.88
CA GLU A 377 -19.18 -48.83 -13.77
C GLU A 377 -19.36 -47.46 -14.48
N LEU A 378 -20.52 -47.25 -15.13
CA LEU A 378 -20.79 -46.04 -15.92
C LEU A 378 -21.69 -45.08 -15.14
N SER A 379 -21.34 -43.80 -15.18
CA SER A 379 -22.15 -42.70 -14.68
C SER A 379 -22.68 -41.88 -15.83
N TYR A 380 -23.99 -41.66 -15.85
CA TYR A 380 -24.72 -40.94 -16.89
C TYR A 380 -25.22 -39.64 -16.29
N LEU A 381 -24.60 -38.52 -16.66
CA LEU A 381 -25.09 -37.19 -16.34
C LEU A 381 -25.96 -36.69 -17.49
N MET A 382 -27.26 -36.79 -17.31
CA MET A 382 -28.27 -36.32 -18.25
C MET A 382 -28.58 -34.85 -17.99
N VAL A 383 -28.54 -34.04 -19.04
CA VAL A 383 -28.70 -32.58 -18.97
C VAL A 383 -29.79 -32.16 -19.95
N ASP A 384 -30.93 -31.70 -19.44
CA ASP A 384 -32.05 -31.30 -20.27
C ASP A 384 -31.85 -29.87 -20.80
N VAL A 385 -31.78 -29.73 -22.12
CA VAL A 385 -31.57 -28.43 -22.78
C VAL A 385 -32.92 -27.73 -22.95
N ALA A 386 -32.99 -26.42 -22.67
CA ALA A 386 -34.25 -25.68 -22.68
C ALA A 386 -34.96 -25.63 -24.05
N SER A 387 -34.21 -25.77 -25.16
CA SER A 387 -34.78 -25.81 -26.51
C SER A 387 -34.10 -26.89 -27.36
N PRO A 388 -34.84 -27.66 -28.18
CA PRO A 388 -34.24 -28.64 -29.07
C PRO A 388 -33.32 -27.98 -30.10
N ARG A 389 -32.10 -28.49 -30.26
CA ARG A 389 -31.09 -27.96 -31.22
C ARG A 389 -30.32 -29.09 -31.90
N ALA A 390 -29.59 -28.74 -32.96
CA ALA A 390 -28.63 -29.66 -33.56
C ALA A 390 -27.40 -29.80 -32.66
N VAL A 391 -26.86 -31.02 -32.60
CA VAL A 391 -25.77 -31.37 -31.68
C VAL A 391 -24.43 -30.81 -32.11
N ALA A 392 -24.21 -30.73 -33.42
CA ALA A 392 -23.01 -30.08 -33.96
C ALA A 392 -22.91 -28.59 -33.57
N ASP A 393 -24.02 -28.03 -33.07
CA ASP A 393 -24.11 -26.65 -32.63
C ASP A 393 -24.04 -26.54 -31.11
N SER A 394 -23.57 -27.56 -30.37
CA SER A 394 -23.37 -27.48 -28.92
C SER A 394 -21.94 -27.75 -28.47
N VAL A 395 -21.51 -27.03 -27.44
CA VAL A 395 -20.25 -27.24 -26.71
C VAL A 395 -20.60 -27.30 -25.23
N VAL A 396 -20.19 -28.36 -24.54
CA VAL A 396 -20.38 -28.48 -23.09
C VAL A 396 -19.07 -28.16 -22.39
N LEU A 397 -19.10 -27.18 -21.50
CA LEU A 397 -17.94 -26.75 -20.73
C LEU A 397 -18.10 -27.23 -19.29
N MET A 398 -17.19 -28.09 -18.83
CA MET A 398 -17.22 -28.68 -17.48
C MET A 398 -16.00 -28.30 -16.65
N SER A 399 -16.19 -28.01 -15.37
CA SER A 399 -15.10 -27.69 -14.44
C SER A 399 -14.23 -28.90 -14.17
N LYS A 400 -12.91 -28.71 -14.29
CA LYS A 400 -11.90 -29.69 -13.91
C LYS A 400 -11.80 -29.84 -12.41
N ASP A 401 -12.09 -28.79 -11.65
CA ASP A 401 -11.95 -28.77 -10.19
C ASP A 401 -12.90 -29.76 -9.48
N LEU A 402 -13.89 -30.30 -10.20
CA LEU A 402 -14.71 -31.42 -9.75
C LEU A 402 -13.86 -32.69 -9.49
N PHE A 403 -12.77 -32.90 -10.22
CA PHE A 403 -11.96 -34.11 -10.13
C PHE A 403 -10.46 -33.80 -10.05
N SER A 404 -9.72 -34.64 -9.35
CA SER A 404 -8.25 -34.59 -9.37
C SER A 404 -7.71 -34.89 -10.78
N VAL A 405 -6.49 -34.45 -11.07
CA VAL A 405 -5.83 -34.71 -12.37
C VAL A 405 -5.75 -36.22 -12.67
N ALA A 406 -5.49 -37.04 -11.64
CA ALA A 406 -5.45 -38.48 -11.79
C ALA A 406 -6.82 -39.09 -12.12
N GLU A 407 -7.91 -38.57 -11.53
CA GLU A 407 -9.27 -38.99 -11.88
C GLU A 407 -9.60 -38.61 -13.31
N TRP A 408 -9.30 -37.38 -13.73
CA TRP A 408 -9.52 -36.92 -15.11
C TRP A 408 -8.78 -37.76 -16.16
N ASN A 409 -7.52 -38.10 -15.92
CA ASN A 409 -6.71 -38.90 -16.85
C ASN A 409 -7.23 -40.33 -17.00
N ASN A 410 -7.93 -40.85 -15.99
CA ASN A 410 -8.53 -42.19 -16.02
C ASN A 410 -9.99 -42.17 -16.43
N MET A 411 -10.59 -40.99 -16.57
CA MET A 411 -11.99 -40.83 -16.91
C MET A 411 -12.17 -40.78 -18.42
N GLN A 412 -12.94 -41.71 -18.95
CA GLN A 412 -13.40 -41.62 -20.34
C GLN A 412 -14.73 -40.88 -20.35
N VAL A 413 -14.80 -39.79 -21.13
CA VAL A 413 -16.02 -39.02 -21.32
C VAL A 413 -16.54 -39.28 -22.71
N ARG A 414 -17.80 -39.70 -22.82
CA ARG A 414 -18.55 -39.77 -24.07
C ARG A 414 -19.79 -38.91 -23.97
N LEU A 415 -20.34 -38.53 -25.12
CA LEU A 415 -21.54 -37.73 -25.20
C LEU A 415 -22.61 -38.61 -25.87
N GLY A 416 -23.70 -38.87 -25.17
CA GLY A 416 -24.91 -39.49 -25.67
C GLY A 416 -26.03 -38.45 -25.77
N LEU A 417 -27.11 -38.77 -26.47
CA LEU A 417 -28.16 -37.81 -26.77
C LEU A 417 -29.55 -38.42 -26.58
N ASN A 418 -30.47 -37.64 -26.01
CA ASN A 418 -31.82 -38.09 -25.67
C ASN A 418 -31.79 -39.38 -24.82
N ASP A 419 -32.73 -40.30 -25.01
CA ASP A 419 -32.87 -41.54 -24.23
C ASP A 419 -31.82 -42.62 -24.55
N ALA A 420 -30.65 -42.27 -25.08
CA ALA A 420 -29.60 -43.25 -25.37
C ALA A 420 -29.08 -43.90 -24.08
N ARG A 421 -29.28 -45.21 -23.95
CA ARG A 421 -28.94 -46.02 -22.77
C ARG A 421 -27.98 -47.16 -23.12
N GLY A 422 -26.79 -46.83 -23.59
CA GLY A 422 -25.77 -47.85 -23.82
C GLY A 422 -24.65 -47.39 -24.75
N LEU A 423 -23.45 -47.91 -24.54
CA LEU A 423 -22.31 -47.63 -25.42
C LEU A 423 -22.59 -48.14 -26.84
N GLY A 424 -22.81 -47.22 -27.78
CA GLY A 424 -22.82 -47.51 -29.22
C GLY A 424 -24.19 -47.72 -29.86
N GLU A 425 -25.30 -47.47 -29.15
CA GLU A 425 -26.64 -47.64 -29.74
C GLU A 425 -27.09 -46.43 -30.57
N THR A 426 -26.67 -45.20 -30.25
CA THR A 426 -26.99 -43.96 -31.03
C THR A 426 -26.07 -42.75 -30.74
N ASP A 427 -24.92 -42.96 -30.09
CA ASP A 427 -24.08 -41.88 -29.51
C ASP A 427 -22.96 -41.38 -30.43
N PRO A 428 -22.53 -40.10 -30.37
CA PRO A 428 -21.19 -39.73 -30.80
C PRO A 428 -20.16 -40.48 -29.95
N VAL A 429 -19.50 -41.44 -30.58
CA VAL A 429 -18.47 -42.28 -29.95
C VAL A 429 -17.22 -41.46 -29.60
N ASP A 430 -16.97 -40.40 -30.37
CA ASP A 430 -15.82 -39.52 -30.22
C ASP A 430 -16.26 -38.11 -29.82
N VAL A 431 -15.62 -37.59 -28.77
CA VAL A 431 -15.77 -36.22 -28.30
C VAL A 431 -14.42 -35.55 -28.45
N ASP A 432 -14.42 -34.39 -29.08
CA ASP A 432 -13.28 -33.49 -29.02
C ASP A 432 -13.17 -32.90 -27.61
N VAL A 433 -12.03 -33.08 -27.00
CA VAL A 433 -11.76 -32.64 -25.63
C VAL A 433 -10.69 -31.58 -25.68
N THR A 434 -11.09 -30.32 -25.52
CA THR A 434 -10.14 -29.20 -25.42
C THR A 434 -10.13 -28.65 -24.01
N THR A 435 -8.95 -28.48 -23.44
CA THR A 435 -8.79 -27.90 -22.11
C THR A 435 -8.67 -26.39 -22.18
N PHE A 436 -9.48 -25.68 -21.39
CA PHE A 436 -9.39 -24.24 -21.17
C PHE A 436 -9.15 -23.95 -19.68
N GLY A 437 -7.88 -23.84 -19.27
CA GLY A 437 -7.52 -23.64 -17.86
C GLY A 437 -8.07 -24.75 -16.95
N ASN A 438 -8.93 -24.38 -16.00
CA ASN A 438 -9.62 -25.30 -15.10
C ASN A 438 -10.95 -25.83 -15.67
N LYS A 439 -11.20 -25.73 -16.98
CA LYS A 439 -12.39 -26.28 -17.62
C LYS A 439 -12.03 -27.16 -18.82
N VAL A 440 -12.95 -28.03 -19.19
CA VAL A 440 -12.88 -28.90 -20.36
C VAL A 440 -14.07 -28.60 -21.24
N ALA A 441 -13.81 -28.20 -22.48
CA ALA A 441 -14.82 -28.18 -23.52
C ALA A 441 -14.93 -29.56 -24.15
N LEU A 442 -16.16 -30.05 -24.21
CA LEU A 442 -16.57 -31.30 -24.81
C LEU A 442 -17.40 -30.94 -26.04
N HIS A 443 -16.88 -31.23 -27.23
CA HIS A 443 -17.58 -31.02 -28.49
C HIS A 443 -17.74 -32.34 -29.25
N PRO A 444 -18.94 -32.73 -29.67
CA PRO A 444 -19.17 -34.00 -30.36
C PRO A 444 -18.45 -34.06 -31.71
N ARG A 445 -17.77 -35.17 -32.03
CA ARG A 445 -17.16 -35.46 -33.35
C ARG A 445 -17.97 -36.53 -34.08
N ASP A 446 -18.00 -36.42 -35.41
CA ASP A 446 -18.63 -37.38 -36.33
C ASP A 446 -20.09 -37.75 -36.03
N MET A 447 -20.99 -36.83 -36.34
CA MET A 447 -22.42 -37.13 -36.40
C MET A 447 -23.03 -36.85 -37.78
N MET A 448 -23.87 -37.79 -38.23
CA MET A 448 -24.97 -37.47 -39.12
C MET A 448 -25.93 -36.53 -38.38
N ARG A 449 -26.28 -35.40 -38.99
CA ARG A 449 -27.05 -34.28 -38.44
C ARG A 449 -28.35 -34.72 -37.73
N SER A 450 -28.27 -35.12 -36.46
CA SER A 450 -29.46 -35.27 -35.62
C SER A 450 -30.03 -33.88 -35.37
N SER A 451 -31.22 -33.61 -35.91
CA SER A 451 -31.77 -32.26 -36.05
C SER A 451 -32.42 -31.70 -34.78
N ALA A 452 -32.66 -32.53 -33.76
CA ALA A 452 -33.31 -32.10 -32.53
C ALA A 452 -32.89 -32.93 -31.31
N VAL A 453 -32.02 -32.37 -30.48
CA VAL A 453 -31.63 -32.93 -29.18
C VAL A 453 -32.25 -32.14 -28.05
N ARG A 454 -32.95 -32.85 -27.17
CA ARG A 454 -33.59 -32.31 -25.97
C ARG A 454 -32.76 -32.57 -24.72
N GLN A 455 -31.89 -33.56 -24.75
CA GLN A 455 -31.08 -33.96 -23.61
C GLN A 455 -29.68 -34.36 -24.07
N ILE A 456 -28.67 -33.84 -23.37
CA ILE A 456 -27.27 -34.20 -23.55
C ILE A 456 -26.88 -35.13 -22.40
N THR A 457 -26.35 -36.31 -22.71
CA THR A 457 -25.96 -37.30 -21.72
C THR A 457 -24.44 -37.41 -21.71
N LEU A 458 -23.78 -36.93 -20.66
CA LEU A 458 -22.34 -37.16 -20.49
C LEU A 458 -22.14 -38.52 -19.80
N ILE A 459 -21.46 -39.43 -20.49
CA ILE A 459 -21.19 -40.79 -20.02
C ILE A 459 -19.76 -40.83 -19.51
N PHE A 460 -19.59 -41.07 -18.22
CA PHE A 460 -18.31 -41.17 -17.56
C PHE A 460 -18.01 -42.61 -17.19
N ARG A 461 -16.83 -43.10 -17.61
CA ARG A 461 -16.26 -44.35 -17.11
C ARG A 461 -15.06 -44.04 -16.23
N GLY A 462 -15.00 -44.63 -15.03
CA GLY A 462 -13.87 -44.49 -14.11
C GLY A 462 -13.96 -43.32 -13.12
N ALA A 463 -15.08 -42.61 -13.06
CA ALA A 463 -15.36 -41.66 -11.98
C ALA A 463 -15.53 -42.44 -10.65
N ARG A 464 -14.61 -42.22 -9.70
CA ARG A 464 -14.61 -42.96 -8.41
C ARG A 464 -15.64 -42.43 -7.43
N ASP A 465 -15.92 -41.13 -7.50
CA ASP A 465 -16.90 -40.45 -6.65
C ASP A 465 -17.92 -39.73 -7.53
N ASN A 466 -19.05 -40.39 -7.77
CA ASN A 466 -20.11 -39.90 -8.65
C ASN A 466 -21.00 -38.85 -7.96
N THR A 467 -20.91 -38.71 -6.64
CA THR A 467 -21.71 -37.73 -5.87
C THR A 467 -21.37 -36.30 -6.28
N LYS A 468 -20.17 -36.08 -6.81
CA LYS A 468 -19.70 -34.78 -7.32
C LYS A 468 -20.54 -34.25 -8.50
N PHE A 469 -21.29 -35.10 -9.19
CA PHE A 469 -22.19 -34.70 -10.26
C PHE A 469 -23.60 -34.31 -9.77
N GLN A 470 -23.97 -34.59 -8.51
CA GLN A 470 -25.34 -34.38 -8.02
C GLN A 470 -25.66 -32.91 -7.73
N ASN A 471 -24.64 -32.06 -7.52
CA ASN A 471 -24.81 -30.66 -7.12
C ASN A 471 -24.00 -29.71 -8.01
N LEU A 472 -24.04 -29.90 -9.33
CA LEU A 472 -23.33 -29.02 -10.27
C LEU A 472 -23.90 -27.60 -10.22
N GLY A 473 -23.07 -26.65 -9.79
CA GLY A 473 -23.38 -25.23 -9.88
C GLY A 473 -23.33 -24.73 -11.33
N LYS A 474 -23.87 -23.54 -11.56
CA LYS A 474 -23.87 -22.88 -12.89
C LYS A 474 -22.46 -22.65 -13.47
N MET A 475 -21.42 -22.73 -12.63
CA MET A 475 -20.02 -22.59 -13.05
C MET A 475 -19.33 -23.93 -13.31
N ASP A 476 -19.91 -25.03 -12.80
CA ASP A 476 -19.37 -26.39 -12.90
C ASP A 476 -19.74 -27.04 -14.23
N LEU A 477 -20.89 -26.68 -14.78
CA LEU A 477 -21.38 -27.14 -16.08
C LEU A 477 -22.05 -25.97 -16.81
N ILE A 478 -21.56 -25.67 -18.01
CA ILE A 478 -22.13 -24.64 -18.89
C ILE A 478 -22.36 -25.27 -20.25
N ILE A 479 -23.55 -25.06 -20.82
CA ILE A 479 -23.85 -25.48 -22.18
C ILE A 479 -23.81 -24.23 -23.06
N TYR A 480 -23.05 -24.30 -24.13
CA TYR A 480 -23.02 -23.31 -25.19
C TYR A 480 -23.70 -23.88 -26.43
N THR A 481 -24.51 -23.07 -27.11
CA THR A 481 -25.10 -23.42 -28.40
C THR A 481 -24.87 -22.31 -29.43
N MET A 482 -24.70 -22.66 -30.71
CA MET A 482 -24.49 -21.68 -31.79
C MET A 482 -25.68 -20.72 -31.95
#